data_AF-A0A918A673-F1
#
_entry.id   AF-A0A918A673-F1
#
_cell.length_a   1.000
_cell.length_b   1.000
_cell.length_c   1.000
_cell.angle_alpha   90.00
_cell.angle_beta   90.00
_cell.angle_gamma   90.00
#
_symmetry.space_group_name_H-M   'P 1'
#
loop_
_entity.id
_entity.type
_entity.pdbx_description
1 polymer ?
#
loop_
_entity_poly.entity_id
_entity_poly.type
_entity_poly.pdbx_seq_one_letter_code
_entity_poly.pdbx_strand_id
1 'polypeptide(L)'
;MTIFDTLPACFALAGAVLLVIAAVRRRGDLTKVIRAHDLLPSFLVRLTPLAGPAEGLAGAAVLAGWLAGEARLVRFAAAAVALWYLALAAYLAVLLRRRGRVPCGCLDETSPASPLKVGRAVLLAVATAPLVAGWPPVPAEMGARLLVCGLAAVVAGFLIVADKVADLQGTSAAHGRSSR
;
A
#
# COMPACT_ATOMS: atom_id res chain seq x y z
N MET A 1 -3.23 27.27 3.77
CA MET A 1 -2.82 25.94 3.27
C MET A 1 -2.12 26.19 1.94
N THR A 2 -0.82 25.93 1.85
CA THR A 2 -0.07 26.16 0.60
C THR A 2 -0.11 24.90 -0.27
N ILE A 3 0.15 25.03 -1.58
CA ILE A 3 0.27 23.88 -2.50
C ILE A 3 1.35 22.88 -2.02
N PHE A 4 2.33 23.34 -1.24
CA PHE A 4 3.37 22.51 -0.64
C PHE A 4 2.86 21.63 0.51
N ASP A 5 1.76 22.01 1.17
CA ASP A 5 1.16 21.22 2.25
C ASP A 5 0.15 20.19 1.73
N THR A 6 -0.40 20.34 0.53
CA THR A 6 -1.42 19.42 -0.01
C THR A 6 -0.82 18.16 -0.59
N LEU A 7 0.33 18.25 -1.28
CA LEU A 7 0.98 17.11 -1.92
C LEU A 7 1.34 15.96 -0.94
N PRO A 8 1.97 16.21 0.22
CA PRO A 8 2.35 15.14 1.15
C PRO A 8 1.11 14.45 1.76
N ALA A 9 0.07 15.21 2.11
CA ALA A 9 -1.20 14.64 2.56
C ALA A 9 -1.84 13.77 1.47
N CYS A 10 -1.86 14.24 0.22
CA CYS A 10 -2.41 13.47 -0.90
C CYS A 10 -1.71 12.12 -1.08
N PHE A 11 -0.38 12.09 -1.06
CA PHE A 11 0.37 10.82 -1.23
C PHE A 11 0.17 9.87 -0.05
N ALA A 12 0.16 10.39 1.18
CA ALA A 12 -0.06 9.59 2.36
C ALA A 12 -1.49 9.00 2.41
N LEU A 13 -2.49 9.82 2.08
CA LEU A 13 -3.89 9.38 1.97
C LEU A 13 -4.09 8.42 0.78
N ALA A 14 -3.34 8.57 -0.31
CA ALA A 14 -3.38 7.62 -1.42
C ALA A 14 -2.92 6.23 -0.97
N GLY A 15 -1.91 6.14 -0.08
CA GLY A 15 -1.53 4.90 0.59
C GLY A 15 -2.69 4.30 1.40
N ALA A 16 -3.35 5.11 2.22
CA ALA A 16 -4.52 4.66 2.99
C ALA A 16 -5.66 4.14 2.07
N VAL A 17 -5.96 4.86 0.98
CA VAL A 17 -6.94 4.43 -0.03
C VAL A 17 -6.54 3.10 -0.67
N LEU A 18 -5.25 2.94 -1.03
CA LEU A 18 -4.75 1.68 -1.61
C LEU A 18 -4.91 0.50 -0.65
N LEU A 19 -4.72 0.69 0.66
CA LEU A 19 -4.96 -0.37 1.66
C LEU A 19 -6.44 -0.75 1.76
N VAL A 20 -7.35 0.23 1.75
CA VAL A 20 -8.79 -0.04 1.72
C VAL A 20 -9.16 -0.81 0.45
N ILE A 21 -8.66 -0.37 -0.71
CA ILE A 21 -8.89 -1.07 -1.99
C ILE A 21 -8.32 -2.48 -1.94
N ALA A 22 -7.11 -2.67 -1.39
CA ALA A 22 -6.48 -3.97 -1.26
C ALA A 22 -7.30 -4.92 -0.38
N ALA A 23 -7.83 -4.42 0.74
CA ALA A 23 -8.69 -5.18 1.64
C ALA A 23 -10.00 -5.61 0.96
N VAL A 24 -10.62 -4.73 0.16
CA VAL A 24 -11.86 -5.03 -0.58
C VAL A 24 -11.62 -5.96 -1.77
N ARG A 25 -10.50 -5.78 -2.48
CA ARG A 25 -10.15 -6.58 -3.66
C ARG A 25 -9.57 -7.95 -3.31
N ARG A 26 -9.09 -8.15 -2.09
CA ARG A 26 -8.67 -9.47 -1.59
C ARG A 26 -9.89 -10.41 -1.58
N ARG A 27 -9.98 -11.23 -2.61
CA ARG A 27 -10.98 -12.30 -2.75
C ARG A 27 -10.38 -13.69 -2.50
N GLY A 28 -9.06 -13.82 -2.36
CA GLY A 28 -8.36 -15.10 -2.30
C GLY A 28 -7.69 -15.45 -0.98
N ASP A 29 -7.32 -16.74 -0.91
CA ASP A 29 -6.59 -17.41 0.17
C ASP A 29 -5.13 -16.88 0.29
N LEU A 30 -4.96 -15.65 0.75
CA LEU A 30 -3.65 -15.05 1.08
C LEU A 30 -2.80 -16.01 1.93
N THR A 31 -3.45 -16.72 2.84
CA THR A 31 -2.84 -17.76 3.68
C THR A 31 -2.26 -18.91 2.85
N LYS A 32 -2.90 -19.36 1.76
CA LYS A 32 -2.33 -20.40 0.88
C LYS A 32 -1.11 -19.88 0.12
N VAL A 33 -1.16 -18.65 -0.40
CA VAL A 33 -0.03 -18.04 -1.12
C VAL A 33 1.16 -17.83 -0.19
N ILE A 34 0.94 -17.26 1.00
CA ILE A 34 1.99 -17.05 2.00
C ILE A 34 2.54 -18.39 2.52
N ARG A 35 1.68 -19.40 2.71
CA ARG A 35 2.11 -20.76 3.09
C ARG A 35 2.93 -21.42 1.98
N ALA A 36 2.59 -21.20 0.71
CA ALA A 36 3.38 -21.72 -0.43
C ALA A 36 4.78 -21.09 -0.52
N HIS A 37 4.97 -19.87 0.01
CA HIS A 37 6.28 -19.25 0.09
C HIS A 37 7.18 -19.89 1.13
N ASP A 38 6.61 -20.45 2.21
CA ASP A 38 7.34 -21.09 3.33
C ASP A 38 8.46 -20.21 3.91
N LEU A 39 8.24 -18.89 3.90
CA LEU A 39 9.19 -17.87 4.34
C LEU A 39 8.88 -17.32 5.74
N LEU A 40 7.67 -17.52 6.24
CA LEU A 40 7.24 -17.01 7.53
C LEU A 40 7.13 -18.15 8.55
N PRO A 41 7.56 -17.92 9.81
CA PRO A 41 7.31 -18.85 10.88
C PRO A 41 5.81 -19.08 11.08
N SER A 42 5.45 -20.29 11.52
CA SER A 42 4.07 -20.79 11.57
C SER A 42 3.11 -19.90 12.38
N PHE A 43 3.60 -19.17 13.39
CA PHE A 43 2.80 -18.22 14.16
C PHE A 43 2.36 -17.00 13.34
N LEU A 44 3.20 -16.49 12.42
CA LEU A 44 2.82 -15.40 11.53
C LEU A 44 1.86 -15.88 10.43
N VAL A 45 2.04 -17.11 9.95
CA VAL A 45 1.10 -17.75 9.00
C VAL A 45 -0.29 -17.93 9.61
N ARG A 46 -0.42 -18.04 10.94
CA ARG A 46 -1.73 -18.04 11.63
C ARG A 46 -2.39 -16.66 11.65
N LEU A 47 -1.61 -15.59 11.55
CA LEU A 47 -2.08 -14.20 11.58
C LEU A 47 -2.37 -13.63 10.18
N THR A 48 -1.95 -14.29 9.11
CA THR A 48 -2.23 -13.87 7.73
C THR A 48 -3.72 -13.65 7.40
N PRO A 49 -4.70 -14.42 7.91
CA PRO A 49 -6.11 -14.10 7.64
C PRO A 49 -6.54 -12.76 8.25
N LEU A 50 -5.86 -12.30 9.31
CA LEU A 50 -6.13 -11.01 9.96
C LEU A 50 -5.46 -9.84 9.23
N ALA A 51 -4.49 -10.11 8.36
CA ALA A 51 -3.76 -9.08 7.63
C ALA A 51 -4.67 -8.25 6.70
N GLY A 52 -5.59 -8.90 5.97
CA GLY A 52 -6.55 -8.18 5.10
C GLY A 52 -7.47 -7.21 5.85
N PRO A 53 -8.18 -7.67 6.89
CA PRO A 53 -8.99 -6.80 7.74
C PRO A 53 -8.16 -5.69 8.41
N ALA A 54 -6.97 -6.00 8.93
CA ALA A 54 -6.12 -5.03 9.61
C ALA A 54 -5.62 -3.93 8.65
N GLU A 55 -5.23 -4.28 7.42
CA GLU A 55 -4.88 -3.33 6.36
C GLU A 55 -6.03 -2.37 6.06
N GLY A 56 -7.22 -2.93 5.81
CA GLY A 56 -8.42 -2.15 5.49
C GLY A 56 -8.82 -1.22 6.63
N LEU A 57 -8.78 -1.71 7.88
CA LEU A 57 -9.08 -0.93 9.06
C LEU A 57 -8.05 0.18 9.30
N ALA A 58 -6.76 -0.07 9.11
CA ALA A 58 -5.73 0.95 9.24
C ALA A 58 -5.92 2.07 8.19
N GLY A 59 -6.15 1.70 6.94
CA GLY A 59 -6.45 2.67 5.86
C GLY A 59 -7.74 3.46 6.14
N ALA A 60 -8.82 2.77 6.54
CA ALA A 60 -10.09 3.40 6.88
C ALA A 60 -9.96 4.34 8.09
N ALA A 61 -9.17 3.97 9.10
CA ALA A 61 -8.93 4.82 10.27
C ALA A 61 -8.20 6.12 9.89
N VAL A 62 -7.21 6.08 8.99
CA VAL A 62 -6.56 7.30 8.49
C VAL A 62 -7.59 8.21 7.80
N LEU A 63 -8.43 7.65 6.92
CA LEU A 63 -9.44 8.42 6.19
C LEU A 63 -10.51 9.00 7.12
N ALA A 64 -11.00 8.19 8.07
CA ALA A 64 -11.98 8.62 9.06
C ALA A 64 -11.44 9.72 9.96
N GLY A 65 -10.19 9.57 10.45
CA GLY A 65 -9.53 10.62 11.23
C GLY A 65 -9.32 11.90 10.44
N TRP A 66 -8.94 11.78 9.17
CA TRP A 66 -8.74 12.94 8.31
C TRP A 66 -10.04 13.71 8.10
N LEU A 67 -11.14 13.01 7.80
CA LEU A 67 -12.46 13.62 7.60
C LEU A 67 -13.01 14.22 8.91
N ALA A 68 -12.83 13.52 10.03
CA ALA A 68 -13.20 14.01 11.36
C ALA A 68 -12.36 15.23 11.79
N GLY A 69 -11.16 15.42 11.22
CA GLY A 69 -10.23 16.46 11.67
C GLY A 69 -9.44 16.06 12.91
N GLU A 70 -9.47 14.79 13.30
CA GLU A 70 -8.86 14.30 14.54
C GLU A 70 -7.39 13.94 14.30
N ALA A 71 -6.52 14.92 14.51
CA ALA A 71 -5.09 14.79 14.22
C ALA A 71 -4.42 13.64 14.98
N ARG A 72 -4.84 13.32 16.22
CA ARG A 72 -4.25 12.20 16.96
C ARG A 72 -4.56 10.86 16.28
N LEU A 73 -5.81 10.67 15.89
CA LEU A 73 -6.26 9.45 15.23
C LEU A 73 -5.56 9.28 13.87
N VAL A 74 -5.42 10.36 13.10
CA VAL A 74 -4.64 10.36 11.84
C VAL A 74 -3.20 9.93 12.08
N ARG A 75 -2.53 10.47 13.10
CA ARG A 75 -1.12 10.15 13.39
C ARG A 75 -0.93 8.70 13.77
N PHE A 76 -1.76 8.17 14.67
CA PHE A 76 -1.68 6.77 15.09
C PHE A 76 -1.99 5.81 13.94
N ALA A 77 -3.04 6.08 13.18
CA ALA A 77 -3.41 5.27 12.03
C ALA A 77 -2.34 5.35 10.93
N ALA A 78 -1.76 6.53 10.67
CA ALA A 78 -0.68 6.70 9.72
C ALA A 78 0.58 5.92 10.12
N ALA A 79 0.89 5.84 11.42
CA ALA A 79 2.01 5.05 11.92
C ALA A 79 1.79 3.55 11.65
N ALA A 80 0.57 3.05 11.88
CA ALA A 80 0.22 1.67 11.55
C ALA A 80 0.34 1.39 10.04
N VAL A 81 -0.13 2.31 9.19
CA VAL A 81 0.01 2.23 7.73
C VAL A 81 1.48 2.23 7.29
N ALA A 82 2.32 3.12 7.84
CA ALA A 82 3.74 3.19 7.51
C ALA A 82 4.48 1.90 7.88
N LEU A 83 4.22 1.39 9.10
CA LEU A 83 4.77 0.11 9.55
C LEU A 83 4.32 -1.05 8.67
N TRP A 84 3.05 -1.03 8.23
CA TRP A 84 2.53 -2.03 7.30
C TRP A 84 3.29 -2.04 5.98
N TYR A 85 3.50 -0.87 5.38
CA TYR A 85 4.25 -0.75 4.13
C TYR A 85 5.72 -1.14 4.27
N LEU A 86 6.36 -0.85 5.41
CA LEU A 86 7.72 -1.31 5.70
C LEU A 86 7.80 -2.83 5.83
N ALA A 87 6.86 -3.44 6.56
CA ALA A 87 6.78 -4.89 6.69
C ALA A 87 6.56 -5.56 5.32
N LEU A 88 5.70 -4.97 4.49
CA LEU A 88 5.46 -5.41 3.12
C LEU A 88 6.72 -5.30 2.26
N ALA A 89 7.43 -4.17 2.32
CA ALA A 89 8.68 -3.97 1.58
C ALA A 89 9.74 -4.99 1.98
N ALA A 90 9.91 -5.23 3.28
CA ALA A 90 10.84 -6.24 3.79
C ALA A 90 10.46 -7.64 3.31
N TYR A 91 9.18 -8.00 3.38
CA TYR A 91 8.68 -9.28 2.89
C TYR A 91 8.96 -9.48 1.40
N LEU A 92 8.62 -8.49 0.57
CA LEU A 92 8.86 -8.53 -0.87
C LEU A 92 10.35 -8.59 -1.21
N ALA A 93 11.21 -7.88 -0.46
CA ALA A 93 12.66 -7.95 -0.65
C ALA A 93 13.22 -9.34 -0.32
N VAL A 94 12.74 -9.97 0.76
CA VAL A 94 13.11 -11.35 1.11
C VAL A 94 12.60 -12.34 0.06
N LEU A 95 11.35 -12.16 -0.40
CA LEU A 95 10.74 -12.99 -1.44
C LEU A 95 11.50 -12.88 -2.76
N LEU A 96 11.90 -11.68 -3.17
CA LEU A 96 12.74 -11.46 -4.36
C LEU A 96 14.09 -12.18 -4.24
N ARG A 97 14.75 -12.07 -3.09
CA ARG A 97 16.06 -12.70 -2.85
C ARG A 97 15.98 -14.22 -2.84
N ARG A 98 14.89 -14.81 -2.31
CA ARG A 98 14.77 -16.25 -2.10
C ARG A 98 14.04 -16.96 -3.24
N ARG A 99 13.00 -16.35 -3.82
CA ARG A 99 12.11 -16.94 -4.84
C ARG A 99 11.51 -15.85 -5.75
N GLY A 100 12.33 -15.18 -6.57
CA GLY A 100 11.90 -14.06 -7.42
C GLY A 100 10.90 -14.35 -8.57
N ARG A 101 10.32 -15.56 -8.66
CA ARG A 101 9.34 -15.96 -9.69
C ARG A 101 7.98 -16.39 -9.14
N VAL A 102 7.76 -16.35 -7.82
CA VAL A 102 6.44 -16.68 -7.25
C VAL A 102 5.55 -15.44 -7.12
N PRO A 103 4.21 -15.61 -7.30
CA PRO A 103 3.24 -14.53 -7.15
C PRO A 103 3.29 -13.99 -5.73
N CYS A 104 3.42 -12.67 -5.56
CA CYS A 104 3.63 -12.11 -4.23
C CYS A 104 2.38 -12.16 -3.33
N GLY A 105 1.18 -12.32 -3.90
CA GLY A 105 -0.09 -12.27 -3.14
C GLY A 105 -0.44 -10.89 -2.57
N CYS A 106 0.44 -9.90 -2.74
CA CYS A 106 0.31 -8.56 -2.19
C CYS A 106 -0.30 -7.61 -3.24
N LEU A 107 -1.44 -6.99 -2.91
CA LEU A 107 -2.25 -6.05 -3.73
C LEU A 107 -2.83 -6.61 -5.05
N ASP A 108 -2.13 -7.54 -5.69
CA ASP A 108 -2.51 -8.26 -6.90
C ASP A 108 -2.02 -9.71 -6.74
N GLU A 109 -2.95 -10.67 -6.75
CA GLU A 109 -2.65 -12.08 -6.44
C GLU A 109 -1.87 -12.79 -7.56
N THR A 110 -1.75 -12.16 -8.73
CA THR A 110 -1.33 -12.81 -9.97
C THR A 110 0.08 -12.44 -10.42
N SER A 111 0.61 -11.27 -10.05
CA SER A 111 1.92 -10.82 -10.53
C SER A 111 3.07 -11.18 -9.58
N PRO A 112 4.24 -11.57 -10.13
CA PRO A 112 5.40 -11.95 -9.33
C PRO A 112 5.93 -10.78 -8.49
N ALA A 113 6.74 -11.10 -7.49
CA ALA A 113 7.50 -10.10 -6.76
C ALA A 113 8.45 -9.36 -7.72
N SER A 114 8.51 -8.03 -7.65
CA SER A 114 9.36 -7.20 -8.51
C SER A 114 10.04 -6.09 -7.69
N PRO A 115 11.24 -5.62 -8.07
CA PRO A 115 11.91 -4.52 -7.38
C PRO A 115 11.09 -3.23 -7.40
N LEU A 116 10.27 -3.02 -8.44
CA LEU A 116 9.29 -1.93 -8.54
C LEU A 116 8.27 -1.96 -7.39
N LYS A 117 7.74 -3.13 -7.04
CA LYS A 117 6.80 -3.28 -5.92
C LYS A 117 7.45 -3.00 -4.56
N VAL A 118 8.71 -3.42 -4.38
CA VAL A 118 9.48 -3.06 -3.17
C VAL A 118 9.66 -1.55 -3.10
N GLY A 119 10.14 -0.93 -4.19
CA GLY A 119 10.34 0.51 -4.26
C GLY A 119 9.07 1.29 -3.97
N ARG A 120 7.93 0.85 -4.51
CA ARG A 120 6.62 1.44 -4.24
C ARG A 120 6.22 1.33 -2.76
N ALA A 121 6.39 0.16 -2.14
CA ALA A 121 6.07 -0.02 -0.72
C ALA A 121 6.95 0.89 0.16
N VAL A 122 8.25 0.99 -0.13
CA VAL A 122 9.15 1.93 0.55
C VAL A 122 8.71 3.38 0.33
N LEU A 123 8.38 3.75 -0.91
CA LEU A 123 7.94 5.11 -1.23
C LEU A 123 6.64 5.49 -0.53
N LEU A 124 5.69 4.57 -0.41
CA LEU A 124 4.44 4.77 0.34
C LEU A 124 4.69 4.89 1.85
N ALA A 125 5.64 4.11 2.41
CA ALA A 125 6.05 4.25 3.80
C ALA A 125 6.71 5.62 4.07
N VAL A 126 7.61 6.06 3.18
CA VAL A 126 8.26 7.38 3.29
C VAL A 126 7.24 8.50 3.11
N ALA A 127 6.31 8.37 2.17
CA ALA A 127 5.26 9.35 1.94
C ALA A 127 4.27 9.48 3.12
N THR A 128 4.11 8.43 3.93
CA THR A 128 3.26 8.45 5.13
C THR A 128 3.97 8.96 6.38
N ALA A 129 5.31 8.96 6.41
CA ALA A 129 6.10 9.42 7.55
C ALA A 129 5.80 10.87 8.01
N PRO A 130 5.56 11.85 7.11
CA PRO A 130 5.19 13.19 7.53
C PRO A 130 3.89 13.23 8.34
N LEU A 131 2.86 12.46 7.93
CA LEU A 131 1.60 12.41 8.68
C LEU A 131 1.79 11.88 10.09
N VAL A 132 2.74 10.96 10.30
CA VAL A 132 3.10 10.45 11.65
C VAL A 132 3.71 11.57 12.50
N ALA A 133 4.60 12.36 11.90
CA ALA A 133 5.17 13.56 12.52
C ALA A 133 4.12 14.67 12.76
N GLY A 134 2.91 14.54 12.23
CA GLY A 134 1.82 15.52 12.37
C GLY A 134 1.86 16.61 11.32
N TRP A 135 2.52 16.36 10.17
CA TRP A 135 2.62 17.30 9.06
C TRP A 135 2.17 16.64 7.74
N PRO A 136 1.44 17.33 6.87
CA PRO A 136 0.87 18.67 7.03
C PRO A 136 -0.25 18.70 8.08
N PRO A 137 -0.56 19.87 8.65
CA PRO A 137 -1.68 20.01 9.59
C PRO A 137 -3.01 19.65 8.92
N VAL A 138 -3.89 18.99 9.66
CA VAL A 138 -5.23 18.64 9.16
C VAL A 138 -6.04 19.93 8.97
N PRO A 139 -6.61 20.18 7.78
CA PRO A 139 -7.36 21.41 7.52
C PRO A 139 -8.55 21.56 8.46
N ALA A 140 -8.91 22.78 8.85
CA ALA A 140 -10.13 23.00 9.63
C ALA A 140 -11.40 22.80 8.78
N GLU A 141 -11.35 23.19 7.51
CA GLU A 141 -12.51 23.17 6.61
C GLU A 141 -12.75 21.78 6.01
N MET A 142 -14.00 21.30 6.10
CA MET A 142 -14.42 20.03 5.52
C MET A 142 -14.21 19.97 4.00
N GLY A 143 -14.46 21.07 3.29
CA GLY A 143 -14.26 21.15 1.83
C GLY A 143 -12.81 20.87 1.43
N ALA A 144 -11.84 21.44 2.15
CA ALA A 144 -10.42 21.17 1.93
C ALA A 144 -10.06 19.72 2.23
N ARG A 145 -10.60 19.14 3.30
CA ARG A 145 -10.38 17.71 3.65
C ARG A 145 -10.88 16.79 2.53
N LEU A 146 -12.10 17.02 2.04
CA LEU A 146 -12.71 16.25 0.96
C LEU A 146 -11.94 16.38 -0.35
N LEU A 147 -11.47 17.58 -0.68
CA LEU A 147 -10.66 17.82 -1.87
C LEU A 147 -9.36 17.01 -1.84
N VAL A 148 -8.66 16.99 -0.70
CA VAL A 148 -7.45 16.17 -0.52
C VAL A 148 -7.76 14.68 -0.59
N CYS A 149 -8.88 14.20 -0.02
CA CYS A 149 -9.32 12.81 -0.18
C CYS A 149 -9.61 12.45 -1.64
N GLY A 150 -10.27 13.35 -2.38
CA GLY A 150 -10.54 13.17 -3.81
C GLY A 150 -9.25 13.09 -4.63
N LEU A 151 -8.30 14.01 -4.41
CA LEU A 151 -6.98 13.96 -5.04
C LEU A 151 -6.22 12.68 -4.69
N ALA A 152 -6.26 12.25 -3.43
CA ALA A 152 -5.65 11.00 -2.98
C ALA A 152 -6.24 9.78 -3.70
N ALA A 153 -7.57 9.74 -3.91
CA ALA A 153 -8.22 8.68 -4.68
C ALA A 153 -7.78 8.68 -6.15
N VAL A 154 -7.64 9.85 -6.77
CA VAL A 154 -7.11 10.00 -8.13
C VAL A 154 -5.66 9.49 -8.22
N VAL A 155 -4.79 9.91 -7.29
CA VAL A 155 -3.39 9.44 -7.22
C VAL A 155 -3.34 7.92 -7.02
N ALA A 156 -4.16 7.37 -6.13
CA ALA A 156 -4.26 5.92 -5.95
C ALA A 156 -4.68 5.21 -7.25
N GLY A 157 -5.65 5.77 -7.98
CA GLY A 157 -6.05 5.29 -9.31
C GLY A 157 -4.89 5.27 -10.30
N PHE A 158 -4.13 6.37 -10.41
CA PHE A 158 -2.94 6.44 -11.26
C PHE A 158 -1.89 5.39 -10.87
N LEU A 159 -1.64 5.19 -9.58
CA LEU A 159 -0.70 4.18 -9.11
C LEU A 159 -1.17 2.75 -9.41
N ILE A 160 -2.48 2.48 -9.42
CA ILE A 160 -3.03 1.18 -9.84
C ILE A 160 -2.82 0.98 -11.33
N VAL A 161 -3.12 1.99 -12.15
CA VAL A 161 -2.95 1.91 -13.61
C VAL A 161 -1.48 1.74 -13.98
N ALA A 162 -0.59 2.50 -13.35
CA ALA A 162 0.86 2.41 -13.57
C ALA A 162 1.40 1.00 -13.25
N ASP A 163 0.90 0.37 -12.17
CA ASP A 163 1.24 -1.01 -11.80
C ASP A 163 0.84 -2.00 -12.89
N LYS A 164 -0.40 -1.90 -13.38
CA LYS A 164 -0.92 -2.76 -14.44
C LYS A 164 -0.16 -2.58 -15.75
N VAL A 165 0.20 -1.34 -16.11
CA VAL A 165 1.01 -1.07 -17.31
C VAL A 165 2.42 -1.64 -17.18
N ALA A 166 3.06 -1.47 -16.02
CA ALA A 166 4.40 -2.02 -15.76
C ALA A 166 4.40 -3.56 -15.81
N ASP A 167 3.37 -4.20 -15.27
CA ASP A 167 3.19 -5.65 -15.34
C ASP A 167 3.03 -6.14 -16.80
N LEU A 168 2.26 -5.44 -17.63
CA LEU A 168 2.10 -5.75 -19.06
C LEU A 168 3.40 -5.58 -19.86
N GLN A 169 4.21 -4.56 -19.54
CA GLN A 169 5.51 -4.36 -20.18
C GLN A 169 6.52 -5.44 -19.77
N GLY A 170 6.51 -5.85 -18.50
CA GLY A 170 7.36 -6.92 -17.99
C GLY A 170 7.06 -8.30 -18.60
N THR A 171 5.79 -8.62 -18.84
CA THR A 171 5.39 -9.88 -19.50
C THR A 171 5.73 -9.88 -20.99
N SER A 172 5.59 -8.75 -21.67
CA SER A 172 5.96 -8.60 -23.09
C SER A 172 7.48 -8.74 -23.32
N ALA A 173 8.29 -8.16 -22.42
CA ALA A 173 9.76 -8.29 -22.47
C ALA A 173 10.25 -9.72 -22.20
N ALA A 174 9.50 -10.51 -21.40
CA ALA A 174 9.82 -11.91 -21.14
C ALA A 174 9.49 -12.82 -22.33
N HIS A 175 8.40 -12.55 -23.06
CA HIS A 175 8.01 -13.33 -24.25
C HIS A 175 9.02 -13.17 -25.40
N GLY A 176 9.53 -11.95 -25.64
CA GLY A 176 10.52 -11.67 -26.68
C GLY A 176 11.92 -12.26 -26.43
N ARG A 177 12.20 -12.79 -25.22
CA ARG A 177 13.45 -13.53 -24.93
C ARG A 177 13.34 -15.03 -25.11
N SER A 178 12.13 -15.59 -25.22
CA SER A 178 11.96 -17.04 -25.45
C SER A 178 12.00 -17.44 -26.93
N SER A 179 12.07 -16.46 -27.84
CA SER A 179 12.10 -16.66 -29.29
C SER A 179 13.46 -16.35 -29.92
N ARG A 180 14.56 -16.40 -29.15
CA ARG A 180 15.93 -16.32 -29.66
C ARG A 180 16.72 -17.55 -29.25
#